data_AF-A0A5A5RZY9-F1
#
_entry.id   AF-A0A5A5RZY9-F1
#
_cell.length_a   1.000
_cell.length_b   1.000
_cell.length_c   1.000
_cell.angle_alpha   90.00
_cell.angle_beta   90.00
_cell.angle_gamma   90.00
#
_symmetry.space_group_name_H-M   'P 1'
#
loop_
_entity.id
_entity.type
_entity.pdbx_description
1 polymer ?
#
loop_
_entity_poly.entity_id
_entity_poly.type
_entity_poly.pdbx_seq_one_letter_code
_entity_poly.pdbx_strand_id
1 'polypeptide(L)'
;MHDFKLFQKSQVKLPKTIKLLADKGYQGIVKIHELSEIPIRKPRGKNYSEEQRKYNRELGRIRVAVENVNRCLKIFKILYYPYRNRRYKFGLRSH
;
A
#
# COMPACT_ATOMS: atom_id res chain seq x y z
N MET A 1 15.37 -6.37 5.06
CA MET A 1 15.29 -5.00 4.48
C MET A 1 13.89 -4.48 4.73
N HIS A 2 13.71 -3.23 5.20
CA HIS A 2 12.38 -2.68 5.52
C HIS A 2 11.71 -2.09 4.26
N ASP A 3 10.39 -2.21 4.17
CA ASP A 3 9.61 -1.82 2.98
C ASP A 3 9.77 -0.35 2.62
N PHE A 4 9.82 0.55 3.62
CA PHE A 4 10.03 1.98 3.37
C PHE A 4 11.41 2.27 2.77
N LYS A 5 12.44 1.50 3.15
CA LYS A 5 13.79 1.63 2.58
C LYS A 5 13.83 1.11 1.14
N LEU A 6 13.08 0.05 0.84
CA LEU A 6 12.89 -0.42 -0.53
C LEU A 6 12.20 0.64 -1.38
N PHE A 7 11.14 1.26 -0.87
CA PHE A 7 10.43 2.36 -1.56
C PHE A 7 11.36 3.54 -1.88
N GLN A 8 12.14 4.02 -0.90
CA GLN A 8 13.11 5.09 -1.13
C GLN A 8 14.17 4.71 -2.19
N LYS A 9 14.65 3.47 -2.18
CA LYS A 9 15.59 2.97 -3.19
C LYS A 9 14.97 2.79 -4.57
N SER A 10 13.67 2.48 -4.65
CA SER A 10 12.98 2.19 -5.89
C SER A 10 12.83 3.39 -6.82
N GLN A 11 12.98 4.61 -6.30
CA GLN A 11 12.81 5.87 -7.04
C GLN A 11 11.51 5.97 -7.86
N VAL A 12 10.47 5.24 -7.46
CA VAL A 12 9.17 5.28 -8.12
C VAL A 12 8.62 6.71 -8.03
N LYS A 13 8.53 7.37 -9.17
CA LYS A 13 8.00 8.73 -9.28
C LYS A 13 6.48 8.69 -9.23
N LEU A 14 5.93 8.91 -8.05
CA LEU A 14 4.49 9.09 -7.89
C LEU A 14 4.11 10.53 -8.26
N PRO A 15 3.04 10.74 -9.04
CA PRO A 15 2.52 12.08 -9.29
C PRO A 15 2.18 12.77 -7.96
N LYS A 16 2.56 14.05 -7.83
CA LYS A 16 2.24 14.83 -6.62
C LYS A 16 0.75 15.13 -6.47
N THR A 17 -0.03 14.97 -7.54
CA THR A 17 -1.47 15.23 -7.60
C THR A 17 -2.33 14.08 -7.09
N ILE A 18 -1.78 12.85 -7.01
CA ILE A 18 -2.54 11.70 -6.53
C ILE A 18 -2.44 11.58 -5.02
N LYS A 19 -3.52 11.14 -4.38
CA LYS A 19 -3.54 10.85 -2.95
C LYS A 19 -2.91 9.48 -2.70
N LEU A 20 -1.93 9.41 -1.80
CA LEU A 20 -1.23 8.15 -1.48
C LEU A 20 -1.69 7.60 -0.14
N LEU A 21 -2.29 6.41 -0.15
CA LEU A 21 -2.67 5.70 1.08
C LEU A 21 -1.56 4.70 1.44
N ALA A 22 -0.94 4.89 2.60
CA ALA A 22 0.19 4.06 3.01
C ALA A 22 -0.02 3.39 4.38
N ASP A 23 0.72 2.30 4.59
CA ASP A 23 0.75 1.60 5.88
C ASP A 23 1.49 2.40 6.95
N LYS A 24 1.23 2.08 8.23
CA LYS A 24 1.96 2.68 9.36
C LYS A 24 3.49 2.53 9.26
N GLY A 25 3.96 1.51 8.55
CA GLY A 25 5.39 1.26 8.30
C GLY A 25 6.07 2.30 7.41
N TYR A 26 5.31 3.13 6.72
CA TYR A 26 5.78 4.22 5.84
C TYR A 26 5.79 5.57 6.56
N GLN A 27 5.96 5.56 7.89
CA GLN A 27 6.01 6.78 8.68
C GLN A 27 7.10 7.72 8.14
N GLY A 28 6.71 8.95 7.79
CA GLY A 28 7.59 9.94 7.17
C GLY A 28 7.48 10.04 5.64
N ILE A 29 6.63 9.24 4.98
CA ILE A 29 6.39 9.37 3.53
C ILE A 29 5.84 10.74 3.13
N VAL A 30 5.17 11.43 4.06
CA VAL A 30 4.66 12.81 3.89
C VAL A 30 5.78 13.78 3.47
N LYS A 31 7.04 13.54 3.88
CA LYS A 31 8.20 14.35 3.45
C LYS A 31 8.58 14.15 1.98
N ILE A 32 8.22 13.02 1.41
CA ILE A 32 8.51 12.64 0.02
C ILE A 32 7.32 12.98 -0.88
N HIS A 33 6.10 12.80 -0.35
CA HIS A 33 4.84 13.03 -1.06
C HIS A 33 3.81 13.63 -0.10
N GLU A 34 3.48 14.90 -0.31
CA GLU A 34 2.68 15.71 0.63
C GLU A 34 1.22 15.24 0.77
N LEU A 35 0.62 14.71 -0.30
CA LEU A 35 -0.77 14.19 -0.29
C LEU A 35 -0.85 12.73 0.21
N SER A 36 0.08 12.34 1.09
CA SER A 36 0.10 11.01 1.68
C SER A 36 -0.73 10.95 2.96
N GLU A 37 -1.61 9.97 3.05
CA GLU A 37 -2.38 9.65 4.24
C GLU A 37 -1.91 8.33 4.86
N ILE A 38 -1.63 8.39 6.16
CA ILE A 38 -1.14 7.27 6.97
C ILE A 38 -2.04 7.16 8.19
N PRO A 39 -2.39 5.94 8.64
CA PRO A 39 -3.10 5.78 9.90
C PRO A 39 -2.34 6.45 11.06
N ILE A 40 -3.07 7.23 11.86
CA ILE A 40 -2.52 7.94 13.00
C ILE A 40 -2.03 6.93 14.03
N ARG A 41 -0.81 7.15 14.53
CA ARG A 41 -0.21 6.34 15.59
C ARG A 41 -0.70 6.83 16.95
N LYS A 42 -1.06 5.88 17.83
CA LYS A 42 -1.37 6.14 19.23
C LYS A 42 -0.14 6.77 19.94
N PRO A 43 -0.30 7.88 20.68
CA PRO A 43 0.79 8.42 21.49
C PRO A 43 1.18 7.43 22.60
N ARG A 44 2.46 7.39 23.00
CA ARG A 44 2.88 6.54 24.14
C ARG A 44 2.11 6.95 25.40
N GLY A 45 1.54 5.99 26.10
CA GLY A 45 0.80 6.20 27.35
C GLY A 45 -0.57 6.89 27.23
N LYS A 46 -1.06 7.20 26.02
CA LYS A 46 -2.35 7.89 25.82
C LYS A 46 -3.25 7.12 24.88
N ASN A 47 -4.57 7.23 25.04
CA ASN A 47 -5.57 6.65 24.13
C ASN A 47 -5.75 7.48 22.85
N TYR A 48 -6.29 6.86 21.80
CA TYR A 48 -6.74 7.62 20.63
C TYR A 48 -7.88 8.55 21.05
N SER A 49 -7.90 9.77 20.52
CA SER A 49 -9.12 10.57 20.56
C SER A 49 -10.21 9.92 19.70
N GLU A 50 -11.47 10.29 19.92
CA GLU A 50 -12.57 9.80 19.08
C GLU A 50 -12.39 10.15 17.60
N GLU A 51 -11.88 11.35 17.32
CA GLU A 51 -11.57 11.82 15.97
C GLU A 51 -10.50 10.94 15.30
N GLN A 52 -9.42 10.64 16.02
CA GLN A 52 -8.36 9.75 15.51
C GLN A 52 -8.86 8.33 15.25
N ARG A 53 -9.79 7.84 16.09
CA ARG A 53 -10.45 6.54 15.86
C ARG A 53 -11.32 6.57 14.60
N LYS A 54 -12.15 7.61 14.44
CA LYS A 54 -13.00 7.78 13.25
C LYS A 54 -12.15 7.88 11.98
N TYR A 55 -11.11 8.70 11.98
CA TYR A 55 -10.17 8.82 10.85
C TYR A 55 -9.52 7.49 10.48
N ASN A 56 -8.96 6.78 11.46
CA ASN A 56 -8.34 5.47 11.22
C ASN A 56 -9.35 4.42 10.72
N ARG A 57 -10.62 4.52 11.12
CA ARG A 57 -11.69 3.63 10.67
C ARG A 57 -12.04 3.86 9.20
N GLU A 58 -12.21 5.12 8.80
CA GLU A 58 -12.46 5.48 7.40
C GLU A 58 -11.29 5.07 6.49
N LEU A 59 -10.08 5.39 6.91
CA LEU A 59 -8.88 5.02 6.16
C LEU A 59 -8.72 3.49 6.08
N GLY A 60 -9.07 2.77 7.14
CA GLY A 60 -9.15 1.30 7.14
C GLY A 60 -10.16 0.76 6.13
N ARG A 61 -11.37 1.35 6.06
CA ARG A 61 -12.40 0.94 5.09
C ARG A 61 -11.91 1.00 3.64
N ILE A 62 -11.23 2.09 3.28
CA ILE A 62 -10.68 2.25 1.92
C ILE A 62 -9.57 1.21 1.66
N ARG A 63 -8.72 0.98 2.66
CA ARG A 63 -7.59 0.04 2.54
C ARG A 63 -7.98 -1.42 2.42
N VAL A 64 -9.12 -1.85 2.98
CA VAL A 64 -9.58 -3.25 2.91
C VAL A 64 -9.61 -3.76 1.47
N ALA A 65 -10.02 -2.93 0.50
CA ALA A 65 -10.03 -3.31 -0.91
C ALA A 65 -8.62 -3.67 -1.42
N VAL A 66 -7.63 -2.82 -1.11
CA VAL A 66 -6.23 -3.04 -1.49
C VAL A 66 -5.63 -4.24 -0.76
N GLU A 67 -5.96 -4.42 0.52
CA GLU A 67 -5.51 -5.56 1.32
C GLU A 67 -6.07 -6.89 0.79
N ASN A 68 -7.32 -6.90 0.34
CA ASN A 68 -7.93 -8.06 -0.33
C ASN A 68 -7.19 -8.41 -1.62
N VAL A 69 -6.88 -7.42 -2.46
CA VAL A 69 -6.08 -7.64 -3.69
C VAL A 69 -4.70 -8.19 -3.35
N ASN A 70 -4.00 -7.58 -2.39
CA ASN A 70 -2.69 -8.05 -1.92
C ASN A 70 -2.75 -9.48 -1.37
N ARG A 71 -3.83 -9.83 -0.66
CA ARG A 71 -4.07 -11.19 -0.17
C ARG A 71 -4.25 -12.16 -1.34
N CYS A 72 -5.04 -11.82 -2.35
CA CYS A 72 -5.18 -12.64 -3.56
C CYS A 72 -3.82 -12.85 -4.25
N LEU A 73 -3.02 -11.80 -4.44
CA LEU A 73 -1.68 -11.90 -5.02
C LEU A 73 -0.77 -12.87 -4.26
N LYS A 74 -0.85 -12.87 -2.92
CA LYS A 74 -0.09 -13.77 -2.05
C LYS A 74 -0.60 -15.22 -2.11
N ILE A 75 -1.92 -15.43 -2.00
CA ILE A 75 -2.54 -16.77 -2.02
C ILE A 75 -2.22 -17.50 -3.32
N PHE A 76 -2.43 -16.81 -4.45
CA PHE A 76 -2.14 -17.37 -5.77
C PHE A 76 -0.65 -17.35 -6.12
N LYS A 77 0.20 -16.83 -5.23
CA LYS A 77 1.66 -16.74 -5.40
C LYS A 77 2.05 -16.06 -6.73
N ILE A 78 1.24 -15.11 -7.17
CA ILE A 78 1.39 -14.41 -8.46
C ILE A 78 2.74 -13.69 -8.54
N LEU A 79 3.17 -13.09 -7.43
CA LEU A 79 4.44 -12.37 -7.34
C LEU A 79 5.64 -13.28 -7.02
N TYR A 80 5.40 -14.54 -6.63
CA TYR A 80 6.46 -15.46 -6.19
C TYR A 80 6.88 -16.42 -7.30
N TYR A 81 5.92 -17.00 -8.02
CA TYR A 81 6.23 -17.96 -9.07
C TYR A 81 6.49 -17.28 -10.42
N PRO A 82 7.49 -17.75 -11.18
CA PRO A 82 7.68 -17.28 -12.54
C PRO A 82 6.48 -17.68 -13.40
N TYR A 83 6.04 -16.76 -14.26
CA TYR A 83 4.97 -17.04 -15.22
C TYR A 83 5.42 -18.12 -16.21
N ARG A 84 4.75 -19.28 -16.21
CA ARG A 84 5.16 -20.46 -16.99
C ARG A 84 4.55 -20.55 -18.40
N ASN A 85 3.56 -19.74 -18.73
CA ASN A 85 2.92 -19.83 -20.04
C ASN A 85 3.77 -19.17 -21.14
N ARG A 86 3.65 -19.65 -22.38
CA ARG A 86 4.37 -19.07 -23.52
C ARG A 86 3.89 -17.64 -23.80
N ARG A 87 4.73 -16.66 -23.48
CA ARG A 87 4.46 -15.21 -23.64
C ARG A 87 4.03 -14.82 -25.06
N TYR A 88 4.59 -15.47 -26.09
CA TYR A 88 4.30 -15.17 -27.49
C TYR A 88 2.81 -15.26 -27.87
N LYS A 89 2.03 -16.12 -27.18
CA LYS A 89 0.58 -16.30 -27.45
C LYS A 89 -0.30 -15.78 -26.31
N PHE A 90 0.23 -14.95 -25.41
CA PHE A 90 -0.53 -14.45 -24.26
C PHE A 90 -1.75 -13.62 -24.70
N GLY A 91 -1.52 -12.64 -25.58
CA GLY A 91 -2.60 -11.79 -26.09
C GLY A 91 -3.69 -12.53 -26.86
N LEU A 92 -3.38 -13.69 -27.46
CA LEU A 92 -4.34 -14.51 -28.21
C LEU A 92 -5.24 -15.38 -27.31
N ARG A 93 -4.89 -15.53 -26.02
CA ARG A 93 -5.59 -16.40 -25.05
C ARG A 93 -6.25 -15.63 -23.91
N SER A 94 -6.01 -14.32 -23.83
CA SER A 94 -6.59 -13.44 -22.83
C SER A 94 -7.69 -12.61 -23.48
N HIS A 95 -8.80 -13.27 -23.80
CA HIS A 95 -10.06 -12.67 -24.21
C HIS A 95 -11.16 -13.17 -23.28
#